data_AF-A0A257A7D4-F1
#
_entry.id   AF-A0A257A7D4-F1
#
_cell.length_a   1.000
_cell.length_b   1.000
_cell.length_c   1.000
_cell.angle_alpha   90.00
_cell.angle_beta   90.00
_cell.angle_gamma   90.00
#
_symmetry.space_group_name_H-M   'P 1'
#
loop_
_entity.id
_entity.type
_entity.pdbx_description
1 polymer ?
#
loop_
_entity_poly.entity_id
_entity_poly.type
_entity_poly.pdbx_seq_one_letter_code
_entity_poly.pdbx_strand_id
1 'polypeptide(L)'
;MKKKYLPEKPPLDVLVKKRDELEFIQMTRQLSKKEEEELVEELSKLEKEIRKREKILEQHPILKEKMEKEQLLKMKGDKEHQKVRELAERAQNEHLEMIECFDKSRKLLREIKKIQKEYILSKLDADKAHKRLVSYIKEIRKIEEEIDEIRKKEKAAKIKIERDVIQKKADEVYERFKKGEKLSTEDLMLLQKAGLI
;
A
#
# COMPACT_ATOMS: atom_id res chain seq x y z
N MET A 1 -44.05 4.01 44.80
CA MET A 1 -45.33 4.77 44.71
C MET A 1 -46.31 4.14 43.72
N LYS A 2 -45.96 3.84 42.47
CA LYS A 2 -46.85 3.15 41.50
C LYS A 2 -47.53 1.87 42.03
N LYS A 3 -46.75 0.93 42.59
CA LYS A 3 -47.25 -0.32 43.20
C LYS A 3 -48.19 -0.14 44.40
N LYS A 4 -48.26 1.05 45.00
CA LYS A 4 -49.07 1.33 46.19
C LYS A 4 -50.48 1.84 45.83
N TYR A 5 -50.69 2.31 44.61
CA TYR A 5 -51.94 2.95 44.14
C TYR A 5 -52.47 2.37 42.83
N LEU A 6 -51.64 1.74 41.98
CA LEU A 6 -52.09 0.98 40.83
C LEU A 6 -51.70 -0.50 41.01
N PRO A 7 -52.65 -1.45 40.88
CA PRO A 7 -52.35 -2.88 40.89
C PRO A 7 -51.50 -3.26 39.66
N GLU A 8 -50.84 -4.41 39.73
CA GLU A 8 -49.98 -5.03 38.70
C GLU A 8 -50.80 -5.53 37.51
N LYS A 9 -51.55 -4.61 36.91
CA LYS A 9 -52.48 -4.83 35.81
C LYS A 9 -52.08 -3.97 34.61
N PRO A 10 -52.51 -4.32 33.39
CA PRO A 10 -52.15 -3.60 32.17
C PRO A 10 -52.40 -2.09 32.30
N PRO A 11 -51.53 -1.21 31.76
CA PRO A 11 -51.68 0.24 31.81
C PRO A 11 -53.05 0.73 31.34
N LEU A 12 -53.49 1.91 31.81
CA LEU A 12 -54.77 2.50 31.40
C LEU A 12 -54.88 2.58 29.87
N ASP A 13 -53.82 3.04 29.19
CA ASP A 13 -53.73 3.07 27.72
C ASP A 13 -54.04 1.72 27.05
N VAL A 14 -53.59 0.62 27.65
CA VAL A 14 -53.80 -0.72 27.09
C VAL A 14 -55.26 -1.16 27.26
N LEU A 15 -55.90 -0.77 28.36
CA LEU A 15 -57.32 -1.02 28.57
C LEU A 15 -58.19 -0.17 27.63
N VAL A 16 -57.84 1.10 27.41
CA VAL A 16 -58.55 1.97 26.47
C VAL A 16 -58.43 1.42 25.04
N LYS A 17 -57.22 1.05 24.59
CA LYS A 17 -57.04 0.41 23.28
C LYS A 17 -57.83 -0.88 23.12
N LYS A 18 -57.83 -1.73 24.16
CA LYS A 18 -58.60 -2.98 24.13
C LYS A 18 -60.11 -2.74 24.09
N ARG A 19 -60.61 -1.69 24.76
CA ARG A 19 -62.00 -1.25 24.63
C ARG A 19 -62.28 -0.80 23.20
N ASP A 20 -61.44 0.07 22.64
CA ASP A 20 -61.63 0.61 21.28
C ASP A 20 -61.60 -0.50 20.21
N GLU A 21 -60.74 -1.51 20.38
CA GLU A 21 -60.69 -2.70 19.53
C GLU A 21 -61.99 -3.51 19.62
N LEU A 22 -62.53 -3.70 20.83
CA LEU A 22 -63.79 -4.44 21.04
C LEU A 22 -65.02 -3.66 20.55
N GLU A 23 -65.06 -2.34 20.73
CA GLU A 23 -66.08 -1.46 20.16
C GLU A 23 -66.03 -1.49 18.63
N PHE A 24 -64.84 -1.45 18.04
CA PHE A 24 -64.67 -1.57 16.60
C PHE A 24 -65.18 -2.93 16.09
N ILE A 25 -64.90 -4.02 16.80
CA ILE A 25 -65.41 -5.36 16.48
C ILE A 25 -66.95 -5.39 16.57
N GLN A 26 -67.53 -4.79 17.61
CA GLN A 26 -68.99 -4.68 17.76
C GLN A 26 -69.65 -3.93 16.60
N MET A 27 -69.02 -2.86 16.12
CA MET A 27 -69.56 -2.03 15.05
C MET A 27 -69.39 -2.63 13.65
N THR A 28 -68.38 -3.49 13.45
CA THR A 28 -67.98 -3.94 12.11
C THR A 28 -68.26 -5.41 11.82
N ARG A 29 -68.42 -6.28 12.82
CA ARG A 29 -68.72 -7.71 12.62
C ARG A 29 -70.19 -8.03 12.87
N GLN A 30 -70.74 -8.94 12.06
CA GLN A 30 -72.02 -9.59 12.34
C GLN A 30 -71.78 -10.69 13.38
N LEU A 31 -72.16 -10.41 14.63
CA LEU A 31 -72.02 -11.32 15.76
C LEU A 31 -73.33 -12.10 15.96
N SER A 32 -73.24 -13.31 16.50
CA SER A 32 -74.43 -14.01 16.99
C SER A 32 -74.91 -13.37 18.30
N LYS A 33 -76.20 -13.52 18.65
CA LYS A 33 -76.77 -12.93 19.87
C LYS A 33 -75.99 -13.25 21.15
N LYS A 34 -75.42 -14.46 21.26
CA LYS A 34 -74.62 -14.86 22.42
C LYS A 34 -73.25 -14.17 22.46
N GLU A 35 -72.59 -14.06 21.31
CA GLU A 35 -71.30 -13.37 21.20
C GLU A 35 -71.44 -11.85 21.41
N GLU A 36 -72.57 -11.28 21.00
CA GLU A 36 -72.89 -9.87 21.25
C GLU A 36 -73.15 -9.59 22.74
N GLU A 37 -73.88 -10.47 23.43
CA GLU A 37 -74.08 -10.39 24.89
C GLU A 37 -72.77 -10.51 25.67
N GLU A 38 -71.90 -11.47 25.32
CA GLU A 38 -70.57 -11.63 25.93
C GLU A 38 -69.67 -10.41 25.70
N LEU A 39 -69.65 -9.88 24.47
CA LEU A 39 -68.83 -8.73 24.10
C LEU A 39 -69.30 -7.45 24.81
N VAL A 40 -70.61 -7.25 24.96
CA VAL A 40 -71.19 -6.13 25.73
C VAL A 40 -70.87 -6.27 27.22
N GLU A 41 -70.87 -7.49 27.77
CA GLU A 41 -70.51 -7.73 29.16
C GLU A 41 -69.01 -7.45 29.41
N GLU A 42 -68.14 -7.85 28.49
CA GLU A 42 -66.70 -7.54 28.53
C GLU A 42 -66.44 -6.04 28.41
N LEU A 43 -67.12 -5.33 27.50
CA LEU A 43 -67.04 -3.88 27.38
C LEU A 43 -67.50 -3.19 28.68
N SER A 44 -68.61 -3.62 29.28
CA SER A 44 -69.09 -3.06 30.54
C SER A 44 -68.09 -3.27 31.69
N LYS A 45 -67.44 -4.44 31.75
CA LYS A 45 -66.39 -4.73 32.73
C LYS A 45 -65.17 -3.84 32.50
N LEU A 46 -64.73 -3.67 31.24
CA LEU A 46 -63.63 -2.80 30.83
C LEU A 46 -63.91 -1.33 31.18
N GLU A 47 -65.07 -0.80 30.83
CA GLU A 47 -65.47 0.59 31.15
C GLU A 47 -65.48 0.86 32.66
N LYS A 48 -66.02 -0.09 33.45
CA LYS A 48 -66.02 0.02 34.91
C LYS A 48 -64.60 0.02 35.47
N GLU A 49 -63.68 -0.76 34.88
CA GLU A 49 -62.28 -0.79 35.30
C GLU A 49 -61.52 0.48 34.88
N ILE A 50 -61.78 1.02 33.69
CA ILE A 50 -61.23 2.29 33.19
C ILE A 50 -61.68 3.44 34.09
N ARG A 51 -63.00 3.61 34.32
CA ARG A 51 -63.55 4.68 35.19
C ARG A 51 -63.02 4.64 36.61
N LYS A 52 -62.83 3.45 37.19
CA LYS A 52 -62.24 3.30 38.53
C LYS A 52 -60.80 3.82 38.57
N ARG A 53 -60.02 3.57 37.52
CA ARG A 53 -58.62 4.00 37.43
C ARG A 53 -58.48 5.47 37.10
N GLU A 54 -59.35 6.01 36.24
CA GLU A 54 -59.43 7.45 35.98
C GLU A 54 -59.71 8.23 37.25
N LYS A 55 -60.67 7.79 38.07
CA LYS A 55 -60.94 8.40 39.38
C LYS A 55 -59.73 8.38 40.32
N ILE A 56 -58.95 7.29 40.34
CA ILE A 56 -57.72 7.20 41.15
C ILE A 56 -56.66 8.19 40.66
N LEU A 57 -56.58 8.41 39.34
CA LEU A 57 -55.66 9.37 38.73
C LEU A 57 -56.09 10.83 38.98
N GLU A 58 -57.39 11.12 38.93
CA GLU A 58 -57.95 12.44 39.25
C GLU A 58 -57.76 12.81 40.72
N GLN A 59 -57.90 11.84 41.63
CA GLN A 59 -57.67 12.03 43.07
C GLN A 59 -56.19 12.27 43.42
N HIS A 60 -55.27 11.92 42.51
CA HIS A 60 -53.83 12.05 42.72
C HIS A 60 -53.16 12.77 41.54
N PRO A 61 -53.30 14.11 41.44
CA PRO A 61 -52.71 14.89 40.34
C PRO A 61 -51.19 14.72 40.21
N ILE A 62 -50.48 14.57 41.33
CA ILE A 62 -49.04 14.29 41.37
C ILE A 62 -48.69 12.96 40.69
N LEU A 63 -49.57 11.96 40.77
CA LEU A 63 -49.37 10.66 40.13
C LEU A 63 -49.50 10.77 38.61
N LYS A 64 -50.48 11.54 38.13
CA LYS A 64 -50.69 11.83 36.71
C LYS A 64 -49.48 12.56 36.11
N GLU A 65 -49.02 13.63 36.74
CA GLU A 65 -47.81 14.35 36.29
C GLU A 65 -46.58 13.45 36.23
N LYS A 66 -46.39 12.56 37.22
CA LYS A 66 -45.25 11.64 37.22
C LYS A 66 -45.35 10.60 36.11
N MET A 67 -46.56 10.14 35.77
CA MET A 67 -46.76 9.21 34.65
C MET A 67 -46.50 9.87 33.29
N GLU A 68 -46.95 11.10 33.09
CA GLU A 68 -46.66 11.87 31.87
C GLU A 68 -45.15 12.14 31.74
N LYS A 69 -44.49 12.53 32.83
CA LYS A 69 -43.03 12.69 32.86
C LYS A 69 -42.30 11.37 32.56
N GLU A 70 -42.78 10.24 33.07
CA GLU A 70 -42.20 8.92 32.76
C GLU A 70 -42.35 8.57 31.28
N GLN A 71 -43.51 8.81 30.68
CA GLN A 71 -43.72 8.58 29.23
C GLN A 71 -42.81 9.49 28.39
N LEU A 72 -42.71 10.77 28.72
CA LEU A 72 -41.81 11.72 28.06
C LEU A 72 -40.33 11.29 28.17
N LEU A 73 -39.91 10.83 29.34
CA LEU A 73 -38.55 10.32 29.55
C LEU A 73 -38.29 9.04 28.75
N LYS A 74 -39.27 8.13 28.68
CA LYS A 74 -39.17 6.93 27.83
C LYS A 74 -39.02 7.31 26.35
N MET A 75 -39.90 8.19 25.83
CA MET A 75 -39.80 8.64 24.45
C MET A 75 -38.46 9.32 24.14
N LYS A 76 -37.93 10.12 25.06
CA LYS A 76 -36.59 10.71 24.92
C LYS A 76 -35.51 9.64 24.94
N GLY A 77 -35.61 8.67 25.85
CA GLY A 77 -34.71 7.53 25.94
C GLY A 77 -34.66 6.71 24.65
N ASP A 78 -35.82 6.40 24.08
CA ASP A 78 -35.94 5.64 22.83
C ASP A 78 -35.32 6.39 21.65
N LYS A 79 -35.52 7.72 21.58
CA LYS A 79 -34.90 8.58 20.56
C LYS A 79 -33.37 8.61 20.68
N GLU A 80 -32.85 8.79 21.89
CA GLU A 80 -31.40 8.79 22.09
C GLU A 80 -30.81 7.40 21.84
N HIS A 81 -31.53 6.33 22.19
CA HIS A 81 -31.11 4.97 21.88
C HIS A 81 -31.04 4.71 20.36
N GLN A 82 -32.01 5.19 19.59
CA GLN A 82 -31.96 5.15 18.13
C GLN A 82 -30.74 5.89 17.58
N LYS A 83 -30.47 7.12 18.06
CA LYS A 83 -29.28 7.88 17.63
C LYS A 83 -27.97 7.15 17.95
N VAL A 84 -27.85 6.57 19.14
CA VAL A 84 -26.65 5.78 19.51
C VAL A 84 -26.49 4.59 18.57
N ARG A 85 -27.59 3.93 18.19
CA ARG A 85 -27.56 2.81 17.25
C ARG A 85 -27.09 3.24 15.87
N GLU A 86 -27.62 4.34 15.34
CA GLU A 86 -27.20 4.91 14.05
C GLU A 86 -25.73 5.32 14.07
N LEU A 87 -25.27 5.96 15.14
CA LEU A 87 -23.86 6.35 15.28
C LEU A 87 -22.94 5.13 15.37
N ALA A 88 -23.35 4.09 16.10
CA ALA A 88 -22.58 2.85 16.19
C ALA A 88 -22.49 2.14 14.83
N GLU A 89 -23.58 2.10 14.06
CA GLU A 89 -23.58 1.52 12.72
C GLU A 89 -22.69 2.31 11.76
N ARG A 90 -22.75 3.64 11.79
CA ARG A 90 -21.84 4.49 11.00
C ARG A 90 -20.38 4.29 11.38
N ALA A 91 -20.06 4.27 12.67
CA ALA A 91 -18.71 4.02 13.14
C ALA A 91 -18.19 2.64 12.70
N GLN A 92 -19.06 1.62 12.73
CA GLN A 92 -18.71 0.28 12.27
C GLN A 92 -18.46 0.26 10.75
N ASN A 93 -19.27 0.95 9.96
CA ASN A 93 -19.07 1.05 8.51
C ASN A 93 -17.75 1.76 8.18
N GLU A 94 -17.47 2.91 8.80
CA GLU A 94 -16.19 3.62 8.63
C GLU A 94 -14.99 2.75 9.06
N HIS A 95 -15.13 1.99 10.14
CA HIS A 95 -14.09 1.06 10.58
C HIS A 95 -13.84 -0.07 9.55
N LEU A 96 -14.89 -0.59 8.91
CA LEU A 96 -14.74 -1.58 7.84
C LEU A 96 -14.07 -0.97 6.60
N GLU A 97 -14.47 0.23 6.18
CA GLU A 97 -13.82 0.96 5.09
C GLU A 97 -12.33 1.22 5.37
N MET A 98 -12.00 1.56 6.63
CA MET A 98 -10.62 1.73 7.07
C MET A 98 -9.83 0.43 6.90
N ILE A 99 -10.37 -0.71 7.33
CA ILE A 99 -9.73 -2.02 7.18
C ILE A 99 -9.47 -2.31 5.70
N GLU A 100 -10.45 -2.09 4.82
CA GLU A 100 -10.27 -2.31 3.39
C GLU A 100 -9.14 -1.45 2.80
N CYS A 101 -9.06 -0.18 3.21
CA CYS A 101 -7.99 0.73 2.80
C CYS A 101 -6.62 0.23 3.27
N PHE A 102 -6.53 -0.28 4.50
CA PHE A 102 -5.30 -0.88 5.02
C PHE A 102 -4.90 -2.14 4.24
N ASP A 103 -5.85 -3.00 3.91
CA ASP A 103 -5.57 -4.21 3.13
C ASP A 103 -5.12 -3.90 1.71
N LYS A 104 -5.75 -2.92 1.04
CA LYS A 104 -5.31 -2.40 -0.26
C LYS A 104 -3.88 -1.84 -0.18
N SER A 105 -3.60 -1.01 0.82
CA SER A 105 -2.26 -0.45 1.06
C SER A 105 -1.23 -1.55 1.32
N ARG A 106 -1.61 -2.59 2.08
CA ARG A 106 -0.74 -3.73 2.36
C ARG A 106 -0.46 -4.57 1.12
N LYS A 107 -1.41 -4.71 0.20
CA LYS A 107 -1.19 -5.36 -1.10
C LYS A 107 -0.18 -4.56 -1.94
N LEU A 108 -0.38 -3.25 -2.08
CA LEU A 108 0.55 -2.36 -2.79
C LEU A 108 1.95 -2.43 -2.18
N LEU A 109 2.07 -2.44 -0.86
CA LEU A 109 3.37 -2.58 -0.19
C LEU A 109 4.08 -3.90 -0.53
N ARG A 110 3.33 -5.00 -0.67
CA ARG A 110 3.92 -6.29 -1.09
C ARG A 110 4.41 -6.23 -2.53
N GLU A 111 3.67 -5.58 -3.42
CA GLU A 111 4.05 -5.39 -4.82
C GLU A 111 5.30 -4.52 -4.94
N ILE A 112 5.35 -3.40 -4.22
CA ILE A 112 6.53 -2.53 -4.16
C ILE A 112 7.75 -3.32 -3.67
N LYS A 113 7.60 -4.14 -2.62
CA LYS A 113 8.71 -4.98 -2.12
C LYS A 113 9.21 -5.99 -3.16
N LYS A 114 8.32 -6.56 -3.98
CA LYS A 114 8.72 -7.46 -5.08
C LYS A 114 9.52 -6.70 -6.12
N ILE A 115 9.00 -5.57 -6.60
CA ILE A 115 9.66 -4.72 -7.59
C ILE A 115 11.02 -4.23 -7.07
N GLN A 116 11.08 -3.81 -5.80
CA GLN A 116 12.33 -3.36 -5.19
C GLN A 116 13.37 -4.47 -5.14
N LYS A 117 12.97 -5.71 -4.85
CA LYS A 117 13.87 -6.87 -4.88
C LYS A 117 14.40 -7.12 -6.29
N GLU A 118 13.54 -7.09 -7.30
CA GLU A 118 13.93 -7.25 -8.71
C GLU A 118 14.86 -6.12 -9.17
N TYR A 119 14.57 -4.88 -8.77
CA TYR A 119 15.41 -3.73 -9.05
C TYR A 119 16.83 -3.89 -8.46
N ILE A 120 16.94 -4.34 -7.21
CA ILE A 120 18.23 -4.59 -6.57
C ILE A 120 19.01 -5.68 -7.30
N LEU A 121 18.35 -6.78 -7.71
CA LEU A 121 18.98 -7.84 -8.48
C LEU A 121 19.50 -7.34 -9.83
N SER A 122 18.67 -6.60 -10.57
CA SER A 122 19.04 -5.99 -11.85
C SER A 122 20.22 -5.02 -11.68
N LYS A 123 20.22 -4.21 -10.62
CA LYS A 123 21.34 -3.33 -10.29
C LYS A 123 22.62 -4.12 -10.02
N LEU A 124 22.55 -5.19 -9.24
CA LEU A 124 23.71 -6.04 -8.95
C LEU A 124 24.28 -6.67 -10.23
N ASP A 125 23.43 -7.09 -11.16
CA ASP A 125 23.87 -7.66 -12.43
C ASP A 125 24.47 -6.59 -13.36
N ALA A 126 23.91 -5.38 -13.38
CA ALA A 126 24.51 -4.23 -14.06
C ALA A 126 25.90 -3.90 -13.48
N ASP A 127 26.04 -3.89 -12.15
CA ASP A 127 27.33 -3.64 -11.48
C ASP A 127 28.36 -4.75 -11.81
N LYS A 128 27.94 -6.01 -11.91
CA LYS A 128 28.81 -7.11 -12.36
C LYS A 128 29.24 -6.92 -13.81
N ALA A 129 28.31 -6.57 -14.70
CA ALA A 129 28.60 -6.30 -16.10
C ALA A 129 29.58 -5.13 -16.25
N HIS A 130 29.38 -4.05 -15.47
CA HIS A 130 30.28 -2.90 -15.44
C HIS A 130 31.69 -3.29 -14.96
N LYS A 131 31.80 -4.09 -13.90
CA LYS A 131 33.11 -4.60 -13.43
C LYS A 131 33.85 -5.40 -14.51
N ARG A 132 33.14 -6.26 -15.26
CA ARG A 132 33.71 -7.01 -16.38
C ARG A 132 34.16 -6.08 -17.52
N LEU A 133 33.36 -5.07 -17.84
CA LEU A 133 33.73 -4.08 -18.84
C LEU A 133 35.02 -3.34 -18.43
N VAL A 134 35.14 -2.93 -17.16
CA VAL A 134 36.36 -2.30 -16.66
C VAL A 134 37.56 -3.25 -16.70
N SER A 135 37.40 -4.55 -16.41
CA SER A 135 38.50 -5.51 -16.56
C SER A 135 38.94 -5.67 -18.01
N TYR A 136 37.99 -5.80 -18.95
CA TYR A 136 38.31 -5.87 -20.38
C TYR A 136 39.02 -4.62 -20.88
N ILE A 137 38.61 -3.43 -20.45
CA ILE A 137 39.32 -2.19 -20.81
C ILE A 137 40.77 -2.21 -20.30
N LYS A 138 41.00 -2.72 -19.09
CA LYS A 138 42.37 -2.85 -18.55
C LYS A 138 43.19 -3.88 -19.33
N GLU A 139 42.60 -5.00 -19.71
CA GLU A 139 43.25 -6.03 -20.53
C GLU A 139 43.61 -5.49 -21.92
N ILE A 140 42.68 -4.78 -22.58
CA ILE A 140 42.93 -4.13 -23.86
C ILE A 140 44.12 -3.16 -23.76
N ARG A 141 44.16 -2.31 -22.73
CA ARG A 141 45.28 -1.37 -22.53
C ARG A 141 46.62 -2.09 -22.34
N LYS A 142 46.65 -3.20 -21.59
CA LYS A 142 47.87 -4.00 -21.43
C LYS A 142 48.33 -4.58 -22.77
N ILE A 143 47.40 -5.10 -23.57
CA ILE A 143 47.72 -5.63 -24.91
C ILE A 143 48.22 -4.50 -25.82
N GLU A 144 47.63 -3.32 -25.77
CA GLU A 144 48.10 -2.13 -26.51
C GLU A 144 49.53 -1.75 -26.11
N GLU A 145 49.85 -1.73 -24.81
CA GLU A 145 51.20 -1.50 -24.29
C GLU A 145 52.20 -2.55 -24.79
N GLU A 146 51.84 -3.84 -24.72
CA GLU A 146 52.66 -4.95 -25.23
C GLU A 146 52.91 -4.84 -26.75
N ILE A 147 51.89 -4.49 -27.54
CA ILE A 147 52.02 -4.26 -28.98
C ILE A 147 52.99 -3.11 -29.25
N ASP A 148 52.88 -2.01 -28.52
CA ASP A 148 53.78 -0.87 -28.68
C ASP A 148 55.22 -1.20 -28.28
N GLU A 149 55.43 -2.00 -27.25
CA GLU A 149 56.76 -2.52 -26.90
C GLU A 149 57.34 -3.41 -28.00
N ILE A 150 56.55 -4.32 -28.55
CA ILE A 150 56.97 -5.19 -29.67
C ILE A 150 57.36 -4.32 -30.86
N ARG A 151 56.53 -3.34 -31.24
CA ARG A 151 56.81 -2.41 -32.34
C ARG A 151 58.09 -1.60 -32.10
N LYS A 152 58.35 -1.16 -30.87
CA LYS A 152 59.61 -0.48 -30.50
C LYS A 152 60.81 -1.41 -30.63
N LYS A 153 60.71 -2.65 -30.15
CA LYS A 153 61.76 -3.68 -30.26
C LYS A 153 62.04 -4.02 -31.72
N GLU A 154 61.01 -4.20 -32.55
CA GLU A 154 61.16 -4.43 -33.99
C GLU A 154 61.83 -3.26 -34.70
N LYS A 155 61.44 -2.02 -34.41
CA LYS A 155 62.10 -0.82 -34.95
C LYS A 155 63.56 -0.76 -34.53
N ALA A 156 63.87 -1.00 -33.25
CA ALA A 156 65.23 -1.01 -32.74
C ALA A 156 66.07 -2.13 -33.38
N ALA A 157 65.51 -3.32 -33.57
CA ALA A 157 66.16 -4.43 -34.26
C ALA A 157 66.45 -4.10 -35.73
N LYS A 158 65.51 -3.50 -36.47
CA LYS A 158 65.72 -3.04 -37.84
C LYS A 158 66.84 -2.01 -37.92
N ILE A 159 66.83 -1.00 -37.06
CA ILE A 159 67.90 0.02 -36.99
C ILE A 159 69.25 -0.63 -36.67
N LYS A 160 69.28 -1.61 -35.75
CA LYS A 160 70.52 -2.32 -35.40
C LYS A 160 71.05 -3.12 -36.59
N ILE A 161 70.19 -3.86 -37.30
CA ILE A 161 70.57 -4.60 -38.51
C ILE A 161 71.10 -3.65 -39.59
N GLU A 162 70.42 -2.53 -39.83
CA GLU A 162 70.88 -1.52 -40.79
C GLU A 162 72.25 -0.96 -40.40
N ARG A 163 72.46 -0.63 -39.11
CA ARG A 163 73.76 -0.21 -38.59
C ARG A 163 74.83 -1.27 -38.74
N ASP A 164 74.55 -2.53 -38.41
CA ASP A 164 75.50 -3.65 -38.54
C ASP A 164 75.87 -3.89 -40.01
N VAL A 165 74.93 -3.76 -40.94
CA VAL A 165 75.19 -3.86 -42.39
C VAL A 165 76.06 -2.68 -42.87
N ILE A 166 75.76 -1.46 -42.43
CA ILE A 166 76.57 -0.27 -42.75
C ILE A 166 77.99 -0.44 -42.19
N GLN A 167 78.12 -0.90 -40.94
CA GLN A 167 79.41 -1.12 -40.29
C GLN A 167 80.24 -2.16 -41.04
N LYS A 168 79.68 -3.32 -41.39
CA LYS A 168 80.39 -4.36 -42.15
C LYS A 168 80.87 -3.85 -43.51
N LYS A 169 80.02 -3.12 -44.24
CA LYS A 169 80.41 -2.50 -45.52
C LYS A 169 81.52 -1.47 -45.32
N ALA A 170 81.44 -0.66 -44.27
CA ALA A 170 82.48 0.31 -43.95
C ALA A 170 83.81 -0.37 -43.54
N ASP A 171 83.76 -1.47 -42.79
CA ASP A 171 84.95 -2.26 -42.41
C ASP A 171 85.61 -2.89 -43.66
N GLU A 172 84.82 -3.43 -44.60
CA GLU A 172 85.34 -3.95 -45.89
C GLU A 172 86.03 -2.86 -46.71
N VAL A 173 85.43 -1.67 -46.80
CA VAL A 173 85.99 -0.50 -47.47
C VAL A 173 87.25 0.00 -46.76
N TYR A 174 87.28 0.00 -45.42
CA TYR A 174 88.43 0.38 -44.62
C TYR A 174 89.62 -0.58 -44.81
N GLU A 175 89.36 -1.89 -44.90
CA GLU A 175 90.40 -2.88 -45.20
C GLU A 175 90.94 -2.74 -46.63
N ARG A 176 90.10 -2.38 -47.61
CA ARG A 176 90.57 -2.04 -48.98
C ARG A 176 91.43 -0.76 -48.98
N PHE A 177 91.04 0.24 -48.18
CA PHE A 177 91.84 1.45 -47.99
C PHE A 177 93.21 1.16 -47.38
N LYS A 178 93.29 0.33 -46.32
CA LYS A 178 94.57 -0.12 -45.73
C LYS A 178 95.48 -0.83 -46.74
N LYS A 179 94.89 -1.55 -47.69
CA LYS A 179 95.61 -2.25 -48.78
C LYS A 179 96.07 -1.31 -49.90
N GLY A 180 95.77 -0.01 -49.83
CA GLY A 180 96.24 1.02 -50.76
C GLY A 180 95.36 1.20 -52.00
N GLU A 181 94.15 0.66 -52.01
CA GLU A 181 93.19 0.88 -53.11
C GLU A 181 92.59 2.30 -53.06
N LYS A 182 92.30 2.88 -54.23
CA LYS A 182 91.70 4.22 -54.33
C LYS A 182 90.24 4.20 -53.86
N LEU A 183 89.91 5.04 -52.88
CA LEU A 183 88.55 5.21 -52.39
C LEU A 183 87.74 6.16 -53.29
N SER A 184 86.47 5.86 -53.49
CA SER A 184 85.51 6.78 -54.12
C SER A 184 84.90 7.76 -53.10
N THR A 185 84.26 8.82 -53.58
CA THR A 185 83.55 9.78 -52.71
C THR A 185 82.44 9.11 -51.89
N GLU A 186 81.78 8.10 -52.46
CA GLU A 186 80.74 7.32 -51.78
C GLU A 186 81.33 6.46 -50.65
N ASP A 187 82.51 5.87 -50.88
CA ASP A 187 83.24 5.08 -49.88
C ASP A 187 83.70 5.94 -48.69
N LEU A 188 84.18 7.17 -48.96
CA LEU A 188 84.55 8.13 -47.92
C LEU A 188 83.34 8.54 -47.07
N MET A 189 82.18 8.78 -47.70
CA MET A 189 80.95 9.09 -46.97
C MET A 189 80.45 7.90 -46.13
N LEU A 190 80.66 6.67 -46.57
CA LEU A 190 80.34 5.47 -45.80
C LEU A 190 81.22 5.33 -44.55
N LEU A 191 82.53 5.56 -44.68
CA LEU A 191 83.47 5.54 -43.55
C LEU A 191 83.16 6.62 -42.52
N GLN A 192 82.82 7.84 -42.96
CA GLN A 192 82.41 8.94 -42.08
C GLN A 192 81.10 8.63 -41.34
N LYS A 193 80.12 8.04 -42.03
CA LYS A 193 78.84 7.64 -41.43
C LYS A 193 78.98 6.50 -40.42
N ALA A 194 79.97 5.62 -40.60
CA ALA A 194 80.30 4.55 -39.66
C ALA A 194 81.26 5.00 -38.54
N GLY A 195 81.82 6.21 -38.60
CA GLY A 195 82.73 6.76 -37.58
C GLY A 195 84.13 6.14 -37.58
N LEU A 196 84.57 5.57 -38.71
CA LEU A 196 85.90 4.96 -38.86
C LEU A 196 86.99 5.95 -39.29
N ILE A 197 86.62 7.19 -39.62
CA ILE A 197 87.49 8.34 -39.95
C ILE A 197 86.83 9.61 -39.42
#